data_AF-A0A969C4T6-F1
#
_entry.id   AF-A0A969C4T6-F1
#
_cell.length_a   1.000
_cell.length_b   1.000
_cell.length_c   1.000
_cell.angle_alpha   90.00
_cell.angle_beta   90.00
_cell.angle_gamma   90.00
#
_symmetry.space_group_name_H-M   'P 1'
#
loop_
_entity.id
_entity.type
_entity.pdbx_description
1 polymer ?
#
loop_
_entity_poly.entity_id
_entity_poly.type
_entity_poly.pdbx_seq_one_letter_code
_entity_poly.pdbx_strand_id
1 'polypeptide(L)'
;MWKTFIQTSPSATREVFEFYLTANEILRNEERRWFGFEIQEVILNGEIILQRMNGAPPLVYFALGALYNKIGNHKAAVNHLGYVLENDVSDESNYLYATPELKEYVKILRKIEREPSEAPQTSAAIRALERTRRNRGKAILDESRKALELLEQKQLNAPEDKQTAKENVLKSLFSNDSIKTHEAVQVHQESNKTETANQSLFSEYTKIATEKVEEVKNENGKKKPKKESDKFANRKPITEVLHDIYDK
;
A
#
# COMPACT_ATOMS: atom_id res chain seq x y z
N MET A 1 34.95 3.10 2.16
CA MET A 1 34.17 2.69 3.36
C MET A 1 33.30 3.85 3.80
N TRP A 2 32.01 3.85 3.48
CA TRP A 2 31.00 4.71 4.10
C TRP A 2 29.99 3.79 4.78
N LYS A 3 29.82 3.92 6.11
CA LYS A 3 28.83 3.17 6.91
C LYS A 3 28.37 4.03 8.08
N THR A 4 27.13 3.78 8.51
CA THR A 4 26.54 4.21 9.79
C THR A 4 26.55 5.70 10.12
N PHE A 5 25.62 6.45 9.49
CA PHE A 5 24.77 7.41 10.23
C PHE A 5 23.43 6.73 10.56
N ILE A 6 23.49 5.70 11.41
CA ILE A 6 22.31 5.11 12.04
C ILE A 6 22.18 5.76 13.42
N GLN A 7 21.37 6.81 13.52
CA GLN A 7 20.87 7.25 14.82
C GLN A 7 19.82 6.23 15.30
N THR A 8 19.81 5.94 16.60
CA THR A 8 19.17 4.74 17.19
C THR A 8 17.68 4.90 17.42
N SER A 9 16.95 5.23 16.35
CA SER A 9 15.53 4.96 16.13
C SER A 9 15.18 5.49 14.73
N PRO A 10 14.76 4.67 13.76
CA PRO A 10 14.13 5.21 12.56
C PRO A 10 12.81 5.88 12.99
N SER A 11 12.70 7.19 12.78
CA SER A 11 11.36 7.80 12.70
C SER A 11 10.62 7.10 11.57
N ALA A 12 9.36 6.71 11.76
CA ALA A 12 8.55 6.04 10.71
C ALA A 12 8.56 6.88 9.41
N THR A 13 8.56 8.20 9.56
CA THR A 13 8.77 9.19 8.49
C THR A 13 10.00 8.91 7.61
N ARG A 14 11.12 8.47 8.18
CA ARG A 14 12.36 8.18 7.45
C ARG A 14 12.24 6.89 6.65
N GLU A 15 11.56 5.88 7.19
CA GLU A 15 11.31 4.60 6.51
C GLU A 15 10.53 4.84 5.20
N VAL A 16 9.58 5.78 5.18
CA VAL A 16 8.88 6.25 3.96
C VAL A 16 9.84 6.69 2.85
N PHE A 17 10.84 7.51 3.19
CA PHE A 17 11.79 8.03 2.20
C PHE A 17 12.80 6.98 1.72
N GLU A 18 13.19 6.03 2.58
CA GLU A 18 14.05 4.89 2.21
C GLU A 18 13.28 3.85 1.36
N PHE A 19 11.99 3.67 1.62
CA PHE A 19 11.07 2.94 0.74
C PHE A 19 10.92 3.61 -0.64
N TYR A 20 10.75 4.94 -0.73
CA TYR A 20 10.68 5.63 -2.03
C TYR A 20 11.96 5.49 -2.86
N LEU A 21 13.14 5.50 -2.23
CA LEU A 21 14.42 5.25 -2.92
C LEU A 21 14.44 3.85 -3.55
N THR A 22 14.21 2.82 -2.74
CA THR A 22 14.26 1.42 -3.17
C THR A 22 13.15 1.06 -4.16
N ALA A 23 11.92 1.52 -3.95
CA ALA A 23 10.82 1.36 -4.89
C ALA A 23 11.12 2.03 -6.24
N ASN A 24 11.68 3.24 -6.24
CA ASN A 24 12.05 3.93 -7.48
C ASN A 24 13.20 3.22 -8.22
N GLU A 25 14.20 2.69 -7.52
CA GLU A 25 15.25 1.88 -8.15
C GLU A 25 14.68 0.63 -8.85
N ILE A 26 13.76 -0.08 -8.18
CA ILE A 26 13.08 -1.25 -8.75
C ILE A 26 12.23 -0.86 -9.96
N LEU A 27 11.41 0.19 -9.84
CA LEU A 27 10.44 0.56 -10.88
C LEU A 27 11.10 1.22 -12.10
N ARG A 28 12.22 1.93 -11.94
CA ARG A 28 12.93 2.62 -13.03
C ARG A 28 13.92 1.73 -13.78
N ASN A 29 14.64 0.85 -13.08
CA ASN A 29 15.73 0.09 -13.68
C ASN A 29 15.22 -1.24 -14.25
N GLU A 30 14.69 -1.20 -15.49
CA GLU A 30 14.26 -2.40 -16.24
C GLU A 30 15.46 -3.26 -16.70
N GLU A 31 16.62 -2.65 -16.91
CA GLU A 31 17.87 -3.31 -17.35
C GLU A 31 18.51 -4.18 -16.24
N ARG A 32 18.35 -3.81 -14.96
CA ARG A 32 18.67 -4.70 -13.83
C ARG A 32 17.56 -5.74 -13.73
N ARG A 33 17.91 -7.01 -13.92
CA ARG A 33 17.02 -8.13 -13.60
C ARG A 33 16.92 -8.32 -12.09
N TRP A 34 15.99 -7.57 -11.47
CA TRP A 34 15.63 -7.73 -10.07
C TRP A 34 15.05 -9.12 -9.81
N PHE A 35 15.41 -9.71 -8.67
CA PHE A 35 14.85 -10.98 -8.21
C PHE A 35 13.54 -10.78 -7.47
N GLY A 36 12.62 -11.74 -7.55
CA GLY A 36 11.32 -11.65 -6.89
C GLY A 36 11.39 -11.39 -5.38
N PHE A 37 12.40 -11.93 -4.70
CA PHE A 37 12.61 -11.71 -3.26
C PHE A 37 13.01 -10.27 -2.93
N GLU A 38 13.81 -9.58 -3.78
CA GLU A 38 14.19 -8.17 -3.57
C GLU A 38 12.94 -7.28 -3.64
N ILE A 39 12.02 -7.59 -4.56
CA ILE A 39 10.77 -6.83 -4.72
C ILE A 39 9.79 -7.15 -3.57
N GLN A 40 9.74 -8.40 -3.11
CA GLN A 40 8.95 -8.81 -1.94
C GLN A 40 9.44 -8.15 -0.64
N GLU A 41 10.75 -8.00 -0.44
CA GLU A 41 11.33 -7.30 0.71
C GLU A 41 10.92 -5.81 0.72
N VAL A 42 11.02 -5.12 -0.42
CA VAL A 42 10.60 -3.71 -0.52
C VAL A 42 9.09 -3.54 -0.35
N ILE A 43 8.27 -4.48 -0.86
CA ILE A 43 6.83 -4.51 -0.60
C ILE A 43 6.54 -4.70 0.89
N LEU A 44 7.18 -5.66 1.57
CA LEU A 44 6.99 -5.91 3.00
C LEU A 44 7.32 -4.66 3.83
N ASN A 45 8.40 -3.95 3.49
CA ASN A 45 8.74 -2.69 4.14
C ASN A 45 7.67 -1.60 3.91
N GLY A 46 7.09 -1.51 2.71
CA GLY A 46 5.97 -0.61 2.42
C GLY A 46 4.68 -0.96 3.19
N GLU A 47 4.34 -2.24 3.31
CA GLU A 47 3.20 -2.71 4.11
C GLU A 47 3.38 -2.43 5.61
N ILE A 48 4.60 -2.58 6.14
CA ILE A 48 4.94 -2.20 7.53
C ILE A 48 4.74 -0.70 7.75
N ILE A 49 5.08 0.14 6.76
CA ILE A 49 4.82 1.58 6.80
C ILE A 49 3.31 1.87 6.85
N LEU A 50 2.49 1.19 6.03
CA LEU A 50 1.03 1.33 6.06
C LEU A 50 0.42 0.90 7.41
N GLN A 51 0.96 -0.13 8.05
CA GLN A 51 0.50 -0.62 9.36
C GLN A 51 0.89 0.28 10.53
N ARG A 52 1.99 1.05 10.39
CA ARG A 52 2.46 2.00 11.41
C ARG A 52 1.79 3.36 11.27
N MET A 53 1.80 3.92 10.06
CA MET A 53 1.37 5.29 9.81
C MET A 53 -0.13 5.39 9.55
N ASN A 54 -0.87 5.78 10.60
CA ASN A 54 -2.27 6.18 10.47
C ASN A 54 -2.37 7.42 9.56
N GLY A 55 -2.88 7.24 8.34
CA GLY A 55 -2.86 8.25 7.28
C GLY A 55 -1.52 8.31 6.52
N ALA A 56 -1.01 7.16 6.08
CA ALA A 56 0.19 7.09 5.24
C ALA A 56 0.02 7.87 3.90
N PRO A 57 1.09 8.46 3.34
CA PRO A 57 0.98 9.25 2.11
C PRO A 57 0.49 8.43 0.89
N PRO A 58 -0.35 8.97 -0.01
CA PRO A 58 -0.88 8.25 -1.17
C PRO A 58 0.21 7.75 -2.13
N LEU A 59 1.38 8.40 -2.15
CA LEU A 59 2.53 7.97 -2.92
C LEU A 59 3.09 6.61 -2.43
N VAL A 60 2.90 6.23 -1.15
CA VAL A 60 3.25 4.90 -0.62
C VAL A 60 2.35 3.83 -1.24
N TYR A 61 1.04 4.04 -1.19
CA TYR A 61 0.04 3.15 -1.81
C TYR A 61 0.27 3.01 -3.32
N PHE A 62 0.57 4.11 -4.03
CA PHE A 62 0.90 4.05 -5.45
C PHE A 62 2.15 3.21 -5.74
N ALA A 63 3.23 3.41 -4.99
CA ALA A 63 4.47 2.67 -5.16
C ALA A 63 4.28 1.18 -4.85
N LEU A 64 3.56 0.82 -3.77
CA LEU A 64 3.16 -0.56 -3.47
C LEU A 64 2.37 -1.19 -4.62
N GLY A 65 1.33 -0.52 -5.12
CA GLY A 65 0.52 -1.00 -6.23
C GLY A 65 1.34 -1.25 -7.51
N ALA A 66 2.28 -0.37 -7.83
CA ALA A 66 3.19 -0.54 -8.97
C ALA A 66 4.18 -1.70 -8.77
N LEU A 67 4.70 -1.91 -7.55
CA LEU A 67 5.56 -3.05 -7.22
C LEU A 67 4.79 -4.37 -7.28
N TYR A 68 3.54 -4.41 -6.79
CA TYR A 68 2.66 -5.59 -6.89
C TYR A 68 2.36 -5.96 -8.36
N ASN A 69 2.11 -4.97 -9.23
CA ASN A 69 1.97 -5.24 -10.67
C ASN A 69 3.27 -5.82 -11.27
N LYS A 70 4.43 -5.31 -10.87
CA LYS A 70 5.74 -5.82 -11.32
C LYS A 70 6.05 -7.26 -10.86
N ILE A 71 5.46 -7.74 -9.78
CA ILE A 71 5.49 -9.16 -9.37
C ILE A 71 4.45 -10.01 -10.12
N GLY A 72 3.38 -9.39 -10.64
CA GLY A 72 2.22 -10.10 -11.20
C GLY A 72 1.11 -10.38 -10.18
N ASN A 73 1.17 -9.80 -8.97
CA ASN A 73 0.04 -9.84 -8.02
C ASN A 73 -0.94 -8.71 -8.35
N HIS A 74 -1.66 -8.89 -9.46
CA HIS A 74 -2.58 -7.87 -9.97
C HIS A 74 -3.77 -7.62 -9.03
N LYS A 75 -4.17 -8.58 -8.18
CA LYS A 75 -5.24 -8.39 -7.18
C LYS A 75 -4.83 -7.36 -6.13
N ALA A 76 -3.61 -7.45 -5.58
CA ALA A 76 -3.09 -6.42 -4.70
C ALA A 76 -2.91 -5.10 -5.45
N ALA A 77 -2.31 -5.13 -6.65
CA ALA A 77 -2.08 -3.93 -7.46
C ALA A 77 -3.37 -3.11 -7.69
N VAL A 78 -4.48 -3.73 -8.10
CA VAL A 78 -5.76 -3.04 -8.31
C VAL A 78 -6.27 -2.40 -7.01
N ASN A 79 -6.12 -3.05 -5.85
CA ASN A 79 -6.56 -2.48 -4.57
C ASN A 79 -5.78 -1.20 -4.21
N HIS A 80 -4.45 -1.24 -4.22
CA HIS A 80 -3.63 -0.08 -3.83
C HIS A 80 -3.65 1.03 -4.89
N LEU A 81 -3.71 0.69 -6.19
CA LEU A 81 -3.81 1.69 -7.26
C LEU A 81 -5.20 2.33 -7.33
N GLY A 82 -6.27 1.55 -7.20
CA GLY A 82 -7.65 2.04 -7.15
C GLY A 82 -7.86 2.98 -5.96
N TYR A 83 -7.29 2.64 -4.79
CA TYR A 83 -7.31 3.53 -3.63
C TYR A 83 -6.76 4.94 -3.94
N VAL A 84 -5.70 5.07 -4.74
CA VAL A 84 -5.04 6.36 -5.04
C VAL A 84 -5.57 7.06 -6.30
N LEU A 85 -6.25 6.33 -7.19
CA LEU A 85 -6.65 6.85 -8.51
C LEU A 85 -8.16 6.98 -8.71
N GLU A 86 -8.97 6.39 -7.82
CA GLU A 86 -10.43 6.34 -7.93
C GLU A 86 -11.17 6.80 -6.66
N ASN A 87 -10.51 6.84 -5.49
CA ASN A 87 -11.09 7.37 -4.26
C ASN A 87 -10.58 8.79 -3.96
N ASP A 88 -11.43 9.80 -4.10
CA ASP A 88 -11.14 11.20 -3.71
C ASP A 88 -10.66 11.32 -2.24
N VAL A 89 -11.13 10.42 -1.36
CA VAL A 89 -10.75 10.36 0.06
C VAL A 89 -9.24 10.14 0.27
N SER A 90 -8.54 9.60 -0.74
CA SER A 90 -7.08 9.44 -0.69
C SER A 90 -6.30 10.75 -0.91
N ASP A 91 -6.89 11.79 -1.50
CA ASP A 91 -6.16 13.03 -1.79
C ASP A 91 -5.74 13.75 -0.50
N GLU A 92 -4.49 14.23 -0.45
CA GLU A 92 -3.92 14.85 0.75
C GLU A 92 -4.63 16.14 1.19
N SER A 93 -5.42 16.76 0.29
CA SER A 93 -6.28 17.90 0.57
C SER A 93 -7.45 17.58 1.50
N ASN A 94 -7.88 16.31 1.60
CA ASN A 94 -9.05 15.92 2.39
C ASN A 94 -8.73 15.64 3.88
N TYR A 95 -7.45 15.72 4.30
CA TYR A 95 -7.06 15.52 5.70
C TYR A 95 -7.36 16.72 6.60
N LEU A 96 -8.58 16.73 7.19
CA LEU A 96 -8.99 17.73 8.21
C LEU A 96 -8.05 17.79 9.43
N TYR A 97 -7.47 16.66 9.84
CA TYR A 97 -6.58 16.55 11.00
C TYR A 97 -5.41 15.60 10.73
N ALA A 98 -4.26 16.13 10.30
CA ALA A 98 -3.06 15.33 10.08
C ALA A 98 -2.49 14.74 11.39
N THR A 99 -2.07 13.47 11.34
CA THR A 99 -1.36 12.76 12.42
C THR A 99 0.04 13.36 12.68
N PRO A 100 0.66 13.12 13.85
CA PRO A 100 1.99 13.68 14.15
C PRO A 100 3.06 13.21 13.15
N GLU A 101 2.98 11.96 12.70
CA GLU A 101 3.90 11.36 11.72
C GLU A 101 3.71 11.99 10.33
N LEU A 102 2.47 12.17 9.86
CA LEU A 102 2.19 12.87 8.60
C LEU A 102 2.66 14.33 8.64
N LYS A 103 2.58 15.00 9.80
CA LYS A 103 3.15 16.36 10.00
C LYS A 103 4.68 16.37 9.91
N GLU A 104 5.37 15.35 10.44
CA GLU A 104 6.82 15.21 10.32
C GLU A 104 7.22 14.89 8.86
N TYR A 105 6.49 13.99 8.19
CA TYR A 105 6.66 13.68 6.77
C TYR A 105 6.55 14.93 5.90
N VAL A 106 5.46 15.69 6.01
CA VAL A 106 5.26 16.93 5.25
C VAL A 106 6.34 17.98 5.59
N LYS A 107 6.83 18.04 6.83
CA LYS A 107 7.93 18.92 7.22
C LYS A 107 9.26 18.54 6.55
N ILE A 108 9.58 17.25 6.47
CA ILE A 108 10.81 16.75 5.83
C ILE A 108 10.70 16.84 4.30
N LEU A 109 9.55 16.47 3.72
CA LEU A 109 9.26 16.60 2.29
C LEU A 109 9.48 18.04 1.80
N ARG A 110 8.85 19.03 2.46
CA ARG A 110 9.02 20.46 2.14
C ARG A 110 10.44 20.97 2.27
N LYS A 111 11.27 20.34 3.13
CA LYS A 111 12.69 20.65 3.23
C LYS A 111 13.44 20.11 2.00
N ILE A 112 13.23 18.83 1.64
CA ILE A 112 13.80 18.19 0.44
C ILE A 112 13.37 18.89 -0.87
N GLU A 113 12.16 19.46 -0.91
CA GLU A 113 11.64 20.20 -2.06
C GLU A 113 12.27 21.59 -2.21
N ARG A 114 12.47 22.31 -1.10
CA ARG A 114 13.14 23.63 -1.08
C ARG A 114 14.64 23.51 -1.35
N GLU A 115 15.30 22.52 -0.75
CA GLU A 115 16.75 22.33 -0.78
C GLU A 115 17.11 20.94 -1.37
N PRO A 116 16.81 20.68 -2.65
CA PRO A 116 17.05 19.38 -3.29
C PRO A 116 18.54 18.99 -3.36
N SER A 117 19.45 19.92 -3.06
CA SER A 117 20.88 19.67 -2.91
C SER A 117 21.27 18.90 -1.65
N GLU A 118 20.45 18.90 -0.59
CA GLU A 118 20.72 18.11 0.62
C GLU A 118 20.40 16.62 0.44
N ALA A 119 19.33 16.32 -0.31
CA ALA A 119 18.85 14.96 -0.54
C ALA A 119 18.53 14.71 -2.03
N PRO A 120 19.52 14.81 -2.94
CA PRO A 120 19.29 14.80 -4.38
C PRO A 120 18.71 13.47 -4.89
N GLN A 121 19.14 12.34 -4.31
CA GLN A 121 18.60 11.02 -4.63
C GLN A 121 17.12 10.90 -4.24
N THR A 122 16.77 11.33 -3.02
CA THR A 122 15.40 11.28 -2.50
C THR A 122 14.46 12.22 -3.26
N SER A 123 14.91 13.45 -3.54
CA SER A 123 14.17 14.43 -4.35
C SER A 123 13.93 13.91 -5.78
N ALA A 124 14.94 13.27 -6.40
CA ALA A 124 14.79 12.64 -7.71
C ALA A 124 13.83 11.43 -7.68
N ALA A 125 13.90 10.58 -6.66
CA ALA A 125 13.03 9.41 -6.51
C ALA A 125 11.56 9.79 -6.31
N ILE A 126 11.26 10.73 -5.40
CA ILE A 126 9.90 11.25 -5.19
C ILE A 126 9.35 11.82 -6.50
N ARG A 127 10.10 12.70 -7.18
CA ARG A 127 9.69 13.32 -8.44
C ARG A 127 9.51 12.31 -9.58
N ALA A 128 10.26 11.21 -9.58
CA ALA A 128 10.12 10.13 -10.57
C ALA A 128 8.89 9.25 -10.30
N LEU A 129 8.65 8.85 -9.05
CA LEU A 129 7.44 8.13 -8.64
C LEU A 129 6.19 8.97 -8.90
N GLU A 130 6.20 10.27 -8.56
CA GLU A 130 5.06 11.18 -8.80
C GLU A 130 4.76 11.39 -10.29
N ARG A 131 5.78 11.54 -11.13
CA ARG A 131 5.60 11.55 -12.60
C ARG A 131 5.05 10.22 -13.11
N THR A 132 5.41 9.11 -12.49
CA THR A 132 4.89 7.78 -12.84
C THR A 132 3.42 7.64 -12.41
N ARG A 133 3.04 8.14 -11.22
CA ARG A 133 1.65 8.24 -10.75
C ARG A 133 0.79 9.03 -11.74
N ARG A 134 1.24 10.23 -12.11
CA ARG A 134 0.59 11.12 -13.10
C ARG A 134 0.44 10.47 -14.48
N ASN A 135 1.54 10.01 -15.06
CA ASN A 135 1.60 9.69 -16.49
C ASN A 135 1.28 8.23 -16.81
N ARG A 136 1.51 7.30 -15.85
CA ARG A 136 1.35 5.85 -16.06
C ARG A 136 0.37 5.20 -15.08
N GLY A 137 0.00 5.84 -13.96
CA GLY A 137 -0.81 5.22 -12.91
C GLY A 137 -2.11 4.57 -13.42
N LYS A 138 -2.90 5.30 -14.22
CA LYS A 138 -4.12 4.76 -14.84
C LYS A 138 -3.84 3.59 -15.79
N ALA A 139 -2.77 3.66 -16.59
CA ALA A 139 -2.39 2.59 -17.49
C ALA A 139 -1.93 1.31 -16.75
N ILE A 140 -1.21 1.44 -15.63
CA ILE A 140 -0.79 0.33 -14.76
C ILE A 140 -2.00 -0.31 -14.07
N LEU A 141 -2.98 0.50 -13.67
CA LEU A 141 -4.26 0.03 -13.10
C LEU A 141 -5.09 -0.74 -14.15
N ASP A 142 -5.22 -0.20 -15.37
CA ASP A 142 -5.92 -0.86 -16.48
C ASP A 142 -5.22 -2.15 -16.93
N GLU A 143 -3.88 -2.17 -16.94
CA GLU A 143 -3.07 -3.37 -17.16
C GLU A 143 -3.35 -4.42 -16.08
N SER A 144 -3.33 -4.01 -14.80
CA SER A 144 -3.62 -4.91 -13.67
C SER A 144 -5.03 -5.50 -13.76
N ARG A 145 -6.05 -4.71 -14.13
CA ARG A 145 -7.42 -5.19 -14.34
C ARG A 145 -7.50 -6.24 -15.46
N LYS A 146 -6.95 -5.95 -16.64
CA LYS A 146 -6.93 -6.87 -17.78
C LYS A 146 -6.14 -8.16 -17.48
N ALA A 147 -5.03 -8.05 -16.75
CA ALA A 147 -4.25 -9.21 -16.34
C ALA A 147 -5.02 -10.09 -15.32
N LEU A 148 -5.78 -9.48 -14.41
CA LEU A 148 -6.67 -10.18 -13.47
C LEU A 148 -7.82 -10.89 -14.20
N GLU A 149 -8.52 -10.21 -15.11
CA GLU A 149 -9.56 -10.80 -15.98
C GLU A 149 -9.03 -12.02 -16.76
N LEU A 150 -7.83 -11.91 -17.34
CA LEU A 150 -7.18 -13.01 -18.06
C LEU A 150 -6.75 -14.17 -17.14
N LEU A 151 -6.48 -13.92 -15.86
CA LEU A 151 -6.18 -14.96 -14.88
C LEU A 151 -7.45 -15.68 -14.40
N GLU A 152 -8.56 -14.96 -14.26
CA GLU A 152 -9.87 -15.55 -13.93
C GLU A 152 -10.42 -16.38 -15.09
N GLN A 153 -10.37 -15.86 -16.32
CA GLN A 153 -10.75 -16.62 -17.52
C GLN A 153 -9.91 -17.89 -17.71
N LYS A 154 -8.61 -17.87 -17.37
CA LYS A 154 -7.77 -19.09 -17.39
C LYS A 154 -8.13 -20.11 -16.31
N GLN A 155 -8.65 -19.67 -15.16
CA GLN A 155 -9.13 -20.57 -14.11
C GLN A 155 -10.49 -21.19 -14.48
N LEU A 156 -11.40 -20.41 -15.07
CA LEU A 156 -12.71 -20.89 -15.52
C LEU A 156 -12.64 -21.83 -16.74
N ASN A 157 -11.64 -21.67 -17.61
CA ASN A 157 -11.42 -22.55 -18.76
C ASN A 157 -10.42 -23.70 -18.49
N ALA A 158 -9.98 -23.91 -17.24
CA ALA A 158 -9.16 -25.05 -16.87
C ALA A 158 -10.05 -26.30 -16.64
N PRO A 159 -9.80 -27.44 -17.30
CA PRO A 159 -10.60 -28.65 -17.10
C PRO A 159 -10.48 -29.21 -15.68
N GLU A 160 -11.51 -29.94 -15.24
CA GLU A 160 -11.72 -30.36 -13.83
C GLU A 160 -10.81 -31.50 -13.33
N ASP A 161 -9.67 -31.76 -13.99
CA ASP A 161 -8.78 -32.92 -13.81
C ASP A 161 -8.11 -33.04 -12.42
N LYS A 162 -8.45 -32.17 -11.46
CA LYS A 162 -7.92 -32.18 -10.09
C LYS A 162 -8.80 -32.90 -9.06
N GLN A 163 -10.00 -33.36 -9.42
CA GLN A 163 -10.86 -34.10 -8.49
C GLN A 163 -10.44 -35.59 -8.35
N THR A 164 -10.12 -36.26 -9.45
CA THR A 164 -9.77 -37.69 -9.49
C THR A 164 -8.47 -38.05 -8.77
N ALA A 165 -7.53 -37.11 -8.65
CA ALA A 165 -6.25 -37.33 -7.97
C ALA A 165 -6.38 -37.53 -6.45
N LYS A 166 -7.38 -36.91 -5.80
CA LYS A 166 -7.52 -36.98 -4.33
C LYS A 166 -8.15 -38.29 -3.85
N GLU A 167 -9.04 -38.89 -4.63
CA GLU A 167 -9.73 -40.12 -4.22
C GLU A 167 -8.79 -41.35 -4.23
N ASN A 168 -7.86 -41.41 -5.19
CA ASN A 168 -6.88 -42.50 -5.30
C ASN A 168 -5.84 -42.47 -4.16
N VAL A 169 -5.42 -41.30 -3.70
CA VAL A 169 -4.48 -41.16 -2.56
C VAL A 169 -5.14 -41.59 -1.23
N LEU A 170 -6.45 -41.36 -1.06
CA LEU A 170 -7.14 -41.80 0.15
C LEU A 170 -7.28 -43.34 0.21
N LYS A 171 -7.37 -44.01 -0.94
CA LYS A 171 -7.46 -45.47 -1.04
C LYS A 171 -6.11 -46.18 -0.82
N SER A 172 -4.98 -45.53 -1.07
CA SER A 172 -3.65 -46.12 -0.83
C SER A 172 -3.16 -46.05 0.63
N LEU A 173 -3.86 -45.31 1.50
CA LEU A 173 -3.45 -45.08 2.90
C LEU A 173 -4.00 -46.09 3.93
N PHE A 174 -4.79 -47.07 3.51
CA PHE A 174 -5.41 -48.06 4.42
C PHE A 174 -4.92 -49.52 4.23
N SER A 175 -3.92 -49.74 3.37
CA SER A 175 -3.26 -51.04 3.21
C SER A 175 -2.01 -51.13 4.08
N ASN A 176 -2.13 -51.74 5.25
CA ASN A 176 -0.97 -52.07 6.09
C ASN A 176 -0.16 -53.21 5.46
N ASP A 177 1.15 -53.02 5.24
CA ASP A 177 2.15 -53.90 5.87
C ASP A 177 3.60 -53.36 5.86
N SER A 178 4.17 -53.30 7.07
CA SER A 178 5.54 -53.70 7.48
C SER A 178 6.73 -53.67 6.47
N ILE A 179 7.70 -52.75 6.68
CA ILE A 179 9.12 -53.02 7.09
C ILE A 179 10.09 -51.80 6.93
N LYS A 180 11.05 -51.76 7.86
CA LYS A 180 12.10 -50.79 8.26
C LYS A 180 13.13 -50.29 7.20
N THR A 181 13.80 -49.18 7.57
CA THR A 181 15.15 -48.67 7.15
C THR A 181 15.33 -48.19 5.69
N HIS A 182 16.22 -47.24 5.33
CA HIS A 182 17.33 -46.54 6.04
C HIS A 182 17.27 -45.00 5.80
N GLU A 183 18.32 -44.23 6.17
CA GLU A 183 18.39 -42.76 6.00
C GLU A 183 18.56 -42.27 4.55
N ALA A 184 17.97 -41.12 4.20
CA ALA A 184 18.68 -39.99 3.53
C ALA A 184 17.77 -38.75 3.28
N VAL A 185 18.21 -37.59 3.78
CA VAL A 185 18.31 -36.26 3.11
C VAL A 185 17.09 -35.60 2.40
N GLN A 186 16.98 -34.27 2.60
CA GLN A 186 16.29 -33.23 1.81
C GLN A 186 14.78 -32.91 2.04
N VAL A 187 14.57 -31.73 2.66
CA VAL A 187 13.79 -30.58 2.15
C VAL A 187 12.37 -30.81 1.60
N HIS A 188 11.36 -30.27 2.28
CA HIS A 188 10.27 -29.50 1.63
C HIS A 188 9.49 -28.55 2.56
N GLN A 189 9.26 -27.32 2.07
CA GLN A 189 8.06 -26.49 2.15
C GLN A 189 7.35 -26.22 3.50
N GLU A 190 7.53 -25.01 4.05
CA GLU A 190 6.48 -24.28 4.79
C GLU A 190 6.09 -23.00 4.05
N SER A 191 5.15 -23.11 3.12
CA SER A 191 4.54 -21.96 2.43
C SER A 191 3.12 -22.30 2.00
N ASN A 192 2.11 -21.87 2.79
CA ASN A 192 0.68 -21.71 2.44
C ASN A 192 -0.22 -21.47 3.69
N LYS A 193 0.07 -20.44 4.51
CA LYS A 193 -0.76 -20.08 5.69
C LYS A 193 -0.94 -18.57 5.96
N THR A 194 -0.31 -17.68 5.19
CA THR A 194 -0.27 -16.24 5.47
C THR A 194 -1.27 -15.39 4.66
N GLU A 195 -1.82 -15.90 3.56
CA GLU A 195 -2.63 -15.08 2.62
C GLU A 195 -4.06 -14.73 3.09
N THR A 196 -4.61 -15.47 4.04
CA THR A 196 -5.97 -15.25 4.58
C THR A 196 -6.01 -14.26 5.74
N ALA A 197 -4.92 -14.08 6.49
CA ALA A 197 -4.88 -13.13 7.62
C ALA A 197 -5.00 -11.67 7.15
N ASN A 198 -4.22 -11.30 6.13
CA ASN A 198 -4.10 -9.91 5.68
C ASN A 198 -5.38 -9.36 5.01
N GLN A 199 -6.28 -10.22 4.52
CA GLN A 199 -7.57 -9.81 3.96
C GLN A 199 -8.58 -9.39 5.06
N SER A 200 -8.40 -9.85 6.31
CA SER A 200 -9.33 -9.55 7.41
C SER A 200 -9.24 -8.10 7.87
N LEU A 201 -8.02 -7.58 8.05
CA LEU A 201 -7.76 -6.27 8.66
C LEU A 201 -8.32 -5.10 7.83
N PHE A 202 -8.28 -5.18 6.49
CA PHE A 202 -8.78 -4.11 5.62
C PHE A 202 -10.30 -3.88 5.75
N SER A 203 -11.06 -4.91 6.10
CA SER A 203 -12.51 -4.78 6.36
C SER A 203 -12.83 -4.15 7.72
N GLU A 204 -11.86 -4.00 8.62
CA GLU A 204 -12.09 -3.57 10.00
C GLU A 204 -11.94 -2.05 10.14
N TYR A 205 -10.87 -1.48 9.56
CA TYR A 205 -10.65 -0.02 9.53
C TYR A 205 -11.78 0.77 8.84
N THR A 206 -12.44 0.17 7.85
CA THR A 206 -13.57 0.79 7.14
C THR A 206 -14.87 0.81 7.95
N LYS A 207 -15.05 -0.10 8.92
CA LYS A 207 -16.26 -0.15 9.79
C LYS A 207 -16.14 0.77 11.00
N ILE A 208 -14.96 0.88 11.58
CA ILE A 208 -14.68 1.71 12.77
C ILE A 208 -15.03 3.20 12.52
N ALA A 209 -14.97 3.66 11.26
CA ALA A 209 -15.35 5.02 10.87
C ALA A 209 -16.87 5.30 10.89
N THR A 210 -17.71 4.26 10.90
CA THR A 210 -19.18 4.40 10.71
C THR A 210 -20.03 4.18 11.96
N GLU A 211 -19.48 3.61 13.04
CA GLU A 211 -20.28 3.00 14.12
C GLU A 211 -20.32 3.81 15.44
N LYS A 212 -20.21 5.15 15.36
CA LYS A 212 -20.25 6.05 16.54
C LYS A 212 -21.12 7.30 16.36
N VAL A 213 -22.41 7.11 16.07
CA VAL A 213 -23.43 8.17 16.09
C VAL A 213 -24.72 7.68 16.75
N GLU A 214 -24.73 7.59 18.09
CA GLU A 214 -25.89 7.48 19.01
C GLU A 214 -25.33 7.37 20.46
N GLU A 215 -25.99 7.80 21.54
CA GLU A 215 -27.00 8.84 21.75
C GLU A 215 -26.87 9.37 23.20
N VAL A 216 -26.85 10.70 23.43
CA VAL A 216 -27.07 11.29 24.77
C VAL A 216 -27.85 12.62 24.62
N LYS A 217 -28.88 12.83 25.47
CA LYS A 217 -29.72 14.04 25.49
C LYS A 217 -29.57 14.82 26.81
N ASN A 218 -29.96 16.11 26.78
CA ASN A 218 -30.16 17.04 27.91
C ASN A 218 -28.87 17.49 28.65
N GLU A 219 -28.73 18.69 29.23
CA GLU A 219 -29.43 20.00 29.20
C GLU A 219 -28.49 21.04 29.89
N ASN A 220 -28.60 22.38 29.85
CA ASN A 220 -29.34 23.42 29.10
C ASN A 220 -28.56 24.75 29.31
N GLY A 221 -28.80 25.84 28.55
CA GLY A 221 -28.21 27.14 28.93
C GLY A 221 -28.22 28.33 27.96
N LYS A 222 -29.41 28.92 27.71
CA LYS A 222 -29.62 30.31 27.20
C LYS A 222 -29.23 30.61 25.72
N LYS A 223 -29.92 31.61 25.14
CA LYS A 223 -29.95 31.95 23.70
C LYS A 223 -29.30 33.29 23.39
N LYS A 224 -28.78 33.46 22.15
CA LYS A 224 -28.98 34.66 21.32
C LYS A 224 -28.72 34.36 19.82
N PRO A 225 -29.70 34.52 18.91
CA PRO A 225 -29.53 34.21 17.49
C PRO A 225 -29.42 35.46 16.57
N LYS A 226 -28.55 35.38 15.54
CA LYS A 226 -28.51 36.08 14.23
C LYS A 226 -27.06 35.99 13.69
N LYS A 227 -26.79 35.77 12.40
CA LYS A 227 -27.64 35.57 11.21
C LYS A 227 -27.24 34.27 10.48
N GLU A 228 -28.11 33.75 9.62
CA GLU A 228 -27.66 32.96 8.47
C GLU A 228 -27.13 33.91 7.38
N SER A 229 -25.84 34.18 7.42
CA SER A 229 -25.07 34.75 6.31
C SER A 229 -23.71 34.06 6.31
N ASP A 230 -23.28 33.61 5.14
CA ASP A 230 -21.96 32.98 4.89
C ASP A 230 -21.70 31.63 5.57
N LYS A 231 -22.39 30.59 5.10
CA LYS A 231 -22.01 29.18 5.36
C LYS A 231 -20.61 28.81 4.81
N PHE A 232 -20.03 29.63 3.93
CA PHE A 232 -18.74 29.39 3.28
C PHE A 232 -17.81 30.62 3.11
N ALA A 233 -18.28 31.88 3.08
CA ALA A 233 -17.45 33.01 2.63
C ALA A 233 -16.27 33.39 3.55
N ASN A 234 -16.22 32.90 4.79
CA ASN A 234 -15.06 33.03 5.69
C ASN A 234 -14.16 31.79 5.70
N ARG A 235 -14.35 30.81 4.80
CA ARG A 235 -13.46 29.65 4.69
C ARG A 235 -12.13 30.04 4.06
N LYS A 236 -11.20 30.44 4.91
CA LYS A 236 -9.80 30.08 4.70
C LYS A 236 -9.67 28.55 4.66
N PRO A 237 -8.73 28.01 3.88
CA PRO A 237 -9.13 26.91 3.01
C PRO A 237 -8.39 25.60 3.33
N ILE A 238 -8.78 24.54 2.63
CA ILE A 238 -8.41 23.13 2.77
C ILE A 238 -6.91 22.67 2.83
N THR A 239 -5.84 23.22 2.25
CA THR A 239 -5.37 24.51 1.69
C THR A 239 -6.21 25.24 0.65
N GLU A 240 -5.60 26.20 -0.06
CA GLU A 240 -6.28 27.03 -1.08
C GLU A 240 -6.21 26.45 -2.52
N VAL A 241 -5.77 25.21 -2.85
CA VAL A 241 -6.23 23.90 -2.33
C VAL A 241 -5.12 22.87 -2.00
N LEU A 242 -3.92 22.94 -2.60
CA LEU A 242 -2.80 22.02 -2.30
C LEU A 242 -1.42 22.67 -2.41
N HIS A 243 -1.38 24.01 -2.45
CA HIS A 243 -0.51 24.75 -3.36
C HIS A 243 -1.37 25.02 -4.62
N ASP A 244 -0.72 25.24 -5.75
CA ASP A 244 -1.18 24.57 -6.97
C ASP A 244 -0.83 23.08 -6.86
N ILE A 245 -1.64 22.19 -7.47
CA ILE A 245 -1.31 20.75 -7.50
C ILE A 245 -0.13 20.62 -8.47
N TYR A 246 1.10 20.69 -7.95
CA TYR A 246 2.29 21.09 -8.73
C TYR A 246 2.13 22.52 -9.31
N ASP A 247 3.20 23.22 -9.71
CA ASP A 247 3.07 24.48 -10.46
C ASP A 247 2.63 24.23 -11.94
N LYS A 248 1.75 23.23 -12.17
CA LYS A 248 1.11 22.81 -13.43
C LYS A 248 0.21 21.58 -13.31
#